data_AF-A0A7S2QZJ9-F1
#
_entry.id   AF-A0A7S2QZJ9-F1
#
_cell.length_a   1.000
_cell.length_b   1.000
_cell.length_c   1.000
_cell.angle_alpha   90.00
_cell.angle_beta   90.00
_cell.angle_gamma   90.00
#
_symmetry.space_group_name_H-M   'P 1'
#
loop_
_entity.id
_entity.type
_entity.pdbx_description
1 polymer ?
#
loop_
_entity_poly.entity_id
_entity_poly.type
_entity_poly.pdbx_seq_one_letter_code
_entity_poly.pdbx_strand_id
1 'polypeptide(L)'
;AVSRERDTYSSAEPMSPNARQRIVYELLSFKGPLTTVVTVSNTPPALEARDKSEWTAREVANAVLSDKATGRVASGQRVSLAEVDNAKKQVMENGDTHYYYEYISQGSPNLREPEATTFRHSYGVTVERGGYLYTLSSSAPEIYWDELSRGFD
;
A
#
# COMPACT_ATOMS: atom_id res chain seq x y z
N ALA A 1 -25.05 5.29 -0.50
CA ALA A 1 -24.31 4.96 -1.73
C ALA A 1 -24.40 3.46 -1.92
N VAL A 2 -24.90 3.01 -3.08
CA VAL A 2 -24.99 1.57 -3.35
C VAL A 2 -23.57 1.09 -3.67
N SER A 3 -23.07 0.13 -2.90
CA SER A 3 -21.77 -0.49 -3.17
C SER A 3 -21.81 -1.10 -4.57
N ARG A 4 -20.76 -0.88 -5.38
CA ARG A 4 -20.67 -1.50 -6.71
C ARG A 4 -20.71 -3.01 -6.57
N GLU A 5 -21.40 -3.66 -7.50
CA GLU A 5 -21.42 -5.12 -7.60
C GLU A 5 -20.00 -5.62 -7.88
N ARG A 6 -19.58 -6.70 -7.22
CA ARG A 6 -18.19 -7.18 -7.28
C ARG A 6 -17.87 -7.63 -8.71
N ASP A 7 -16.83 -7.07 -9.32
CA ASP A 7 -16.16 -7.77 -10.41
C ASP A 7 -15.26 -8.82 -9.78
N THR A 8 -15.71 -10.08 -9.84
CA THR A 8 -14.86 -11.23 -9.56
C THR A 8 -13.74 -11.22 -10.60
N TYR A 9 -12.52 -10.94 -10.14
CA TYR A 9 -11.31 -10.65 -10.93
C TYR A 9 -11.28 -9.25 -11.55
N SER A 10 -10.51 -8.37 -10.92
CA SER A 10 -10.05 -7.13 -11.54
C SER A 10 -9.26 -7.46 -12.80
N SER A 11 -9.89 -7.26 -13.95
CA SER A 11 -9.25 -7.21 -15.27
C SER A 11 -8.57 -5.86 -15.51
N ALA A 12 -8.35 -5.06 -14.47
CA ALA A 12 -7.70 -3.76 -14.59
C ALA A 12 -6.30 -3.93 -15.16
N GLU A 13 -5.97 -3.14 -16.17
CA GLU A 13 -4.63 -3.09 -16.71
C GLU A 13 -3.64 -2.72 -15.58
N PRO A 14 -2.47 -3.37 -15.51
CA PRO A 14 -1.46 -3.03 -14.53
C PRO A 14 -1.17 -1.54 -14.55
N MET A 15 -1.08 -0.88 -13.38
CA MET A 15 -0.88 0.58 -13.29
C MET A 15 0.43 1.07 -13.96
N SER A 16 1.32 0.15 -14.34
CA SER A 16 2.38 0.38 -15.32
C SER A 16 2.71 -0.95 -16.04
N PRO A 17 3.36 -0.94 -17.22
CA PRO A 17 3.77 -2.15 -17.93
C PRO A 17 4.65 -3.11 -17.10
N ASN A 18 5.27 -2.61 -16.03
CA ASN A 18 6.14 -3.37 -15.13
C ASN A 18 5.53 -3.56 -13.73
N ALA A 19 4.27 -3.18 -13.51
CA ALA A 19 3.63 -3.30 -12.20
C ALA A 19 3.41 -4.79 -11.88
N ARG A 20 4.07 -5.26 -10.81
CA ARG A 20 3.91 -6.63 -10.26
C ARG A 20 2.74 -6.72 -9.27
N GLN A 21 2.21 -5.58 -8.83
CA GLN A 21 1.02 -5.48 -8.00
C GLN A 21 -0.24 -5.50 -8.84
N ARG A 22 -1.20 -6.33 -8.44
CA ARG A 22 -2.58 -6.29 -8.94
C ARG A 22 -3.49 -5.81 -7.82
N ILE A 23 -4.33 -4.84 -8.15
CA ILE A 23 -5.38 -4.38 -7.25
C ILE A 23 -6.49 -5.42 -7.30
N VAL A 24 -6.69 -6.16 -6.20
CA VAL A 24 -7.74 -7.17 -6.10
C VAL A 24 -9.04 -6.54 -5.57
N TYR A 25 -8.93 -5.40 -4.87
CA TYR A 25 -10.06 -4.56 -4.49
C TYR A 25 -9.63 -3.09 -4.51
N GLU A 26 -10.28 -2.28 -5.34
CA GLU A 26 -9.74 -0.97 -5.73
C GLU A 26 -10.02 0.14 -4.73
N LEU A 27 -11.16 0.11 -4.03
CA LEU A 27 -11.47 1.17 -3.07
C LEU A 27 -12.62 0.76 -2.14
N LEU A 28 -12.32 0.51 -0.87
CA LEU A 28 -13.32 0.68 0.20
C LEU A 28 -13.37 2.19 0.48
N SER A 29 -14.32 2.89 -0.14
CA SER A 29 -14.53 4.33 0.08
C SER A 29 -15.46 4.51 1.27
N PHE A 30 -14.93 5.14 2.33
CA PHE A 30 -15.72 5.53 3.49
C PHE A 30 -16.32 6.92 3.27
N LYS A 31 -17.22 7.37 4.16
CA LYS A 31 -17.61 8.78 4.18
C LYS A 31 -16.37 9.60 4.58
N GLY A 32 -16.13 10.70 3.89
CA GLY A 32 -14.92 11.52 4.07
C GLY A 32 -13.76 11.07 3.16
N PRO A 33 -12.59 11.68 3.30
CA PRO A 33 -11.49 11.51 2.35
C PRO A 33 -10.64 10.25 2.63
N LEU A 34 -11.24 9.21 3.21
CA LEU A 34 -10.57 7.96 3.58
C LEU A 34 -10.60 6.94 2.44
N THR A 35 -9.43 6.36 2.17
CA THR A 35 -9.22 5.37 1.11
C THR A 35 -8.53 4.14 1.66
N THR A 36 -9.15 2.97 1.48
CA THR A 36 -8.50 1.68 1.76
C THR A 36 -8.38 0.84 0.49
N VAL A 37 -7.19 0.29 0.28
CA VAL A 37 -6.80 -0.50 -0.90
C VAL A 37 -6.27 -1.86 -0.45
N VAL A 38 -6.67 -2.90 -1.16
CA VAL A 38 -6.12 -4.26 -0.99
C VAL A 38 -5.39 -4.67 -2.25
N THR A 39 -4.11 -4.97 -2.13
CA THR A 39 -3.27 -5.41 -3.23
C THR A 39 -2.68 -6.78 -2.96
N VAL A 40 -2.45 -7.51 -4.05
CA VAL A 40 -1.66 -8.74 -4.05
C VAL A 40 -0.55 -8.60 -5.07
N SER A 41 0.67 -8.98 -4.69
CA SER A 41 1.80 -9.05 -5.63
C SER A 41 2.63 -10.29 -5.40
N ASN A 42 3.43 -10.65 -6.39
CA ASN A 42 4.53 -11.56 -6.16
C ASN A 42 5.52 -10.92 -5.18
N THR A 43 6.30 -11.75 -4.50
CA THR A 43 7.41 -11.27 -3.67
C THR A 43 8.41 -10.50 -4.54
N PRO A 44 8.77 -9.25 -4.19
CA PRO A 44 9.74 -8.47 -4.94
C PRO A 44 11.12 -9.16 -4.94
N PRO A 45 11.93 -9.04 -6.01
CA PRO A 45 13.25 -9.66 -6.09
C PRO A 45 14.19 -9.28 -4.92
N ALA A 46 14.03 -8.07 -4.38
CA ALA A 46 14.78 -7.60 -3.22
C ALA A 46 14.55 -8.42 -1.94
N LEU A 47 13.39 -9.07 -1.83
CA LEU A 47 13.03 -9.94 -0.71
C LEU A 47 13.20 -11.42 -1.07
N GLU A 48 12.95 -11.79 -2.32
CA GLU A 48 12.99 -13.19 -2.81
C GLU A 48 14.37 -13.84 -2.64
N ALA A 49 15.45 -13.06 -2.67
CA ALA A 49 16.82 -13.56 -2.51
C ALA A 49 17.21 -13.91 -1.06
N ARG A 50 16.36 -13.63 -0.07
CA ARG A 50 16.66 -13.75 1.37
C ARG A 50 15.59 -14.56 2.09
N ASP A 51 15.97 -15.22 3.18
CA ASP A 51 15.02 -15.95 4.01
C ASP A 51 14.03 -15.00 4.69
N LYS A 52 12.75 -15.38 4.68
CA LYS A 52 11.64 -14.58 5.25
C LYS A 52 11.86 -14.24 6.72
N SER A 53 12.51 -15.10 7.49
CA SER A 53 12.79 -14.85 8.91
C SER A 53 13.70 -13.64 9.13
N GLU A 54 14.58 -13.34 8.17
CA GLU A 54 15.55 -12.24 8.23
C GLU A 54 14.97 -10.90 7.79
N TRP A 55 13.78 -10.87 7.20
CA TRP A 55 13.18 -9.63 6.73
C TRP A 55 12.81 -8.71 7.90
N THR A 56 13.20 -7.45 7.77
CA THR A 56 12.73 -6.37 8.65
C THR A 56 11.46 -5.73 8.09
N ALA A 57 10.64 -5.14 8.96
CA ALA A 57 9.41 -4.47 8.53
C ALA A 57 9.66 -3.30 7.58
N ARG A 58 10.75 -2.55 7.78
CA ARG A 58 11.11 -1.42 6.92
C ARG A 58 11.57 -1.88 5.54
N GLU A 59 12.30 -2.99 5.42
CA GLU A 59 12.67 -3.58 4.13
C GLU A 59 11.44 -4.05 3.36
N VAL A 60 10.50 -4.72 4.03
CA VAL A 60 9.24 -5.15 3.41
C VAL A 60 8.43 -3.95 2.92
N ALA A 61 8.25 -2.93 3.78
CA ALA A 61 7.55 -1.71 3.43
C ALA A 61 8.16 -1.02 2.20
N ASN A 62 9.48 -0.83 2.19
CA ASN A 62 10.18 -0.21 1.05
C ASN A 62 10.05 -1.02 -0.24
N ALA A 63 10.15 -2.36 -0.15
CA ALA A 63 10.00 -3.23 -1.31
C ALA A 63 8.58 -3.18 -1.88
N VAL A 64 7.55 -3.24 -1.03
CA VAL A 64 6.13 -3.14 -1.42
C VAL A 64 5.83 -1.78 -2.03
N LEU A 65 6.28 -0.69 -1.40
CA LEU A 65 6.01 0.68 -1.89
C LEU A 65 6.76 0.98 -3.20
N SER A 66 7.99 0.48 -3.36
CA SER A 66 8.74 0.60 -4.61
C SER A 66 8.07 -0.17 -5.75
N ASP A 67 7.44 -1.31 -5.45
CA ASP A 67 6.68 -2.07 -6.44
C ASP A 67 5.32 -1.45 -6.77
N LYS A 68 4.73 -0.67 -5.84
CA LYS A 68 3.54 0.15 -6.04
C LYS A 68 3.80 1.39 -6.89
N ALA A 69 5.00 1.97 -6.81
CA ALA A 69 5.34 3.20 -7.50
C ALA A 69 5.30 3.03 -9.03
N THR A 70 4.44 3.81 -9.69
CA THR A 70 4.22 3.85 -11.15
C THR A 70 5.10 4.88 -11.85
N GLY A 71 5.81 5.73 -11.10
CA GLY A 71 6.67 6.78 -11.64
C GLY A 71 7.92 6.23 -12.32
N ARG A 72 7.97 6.29 -13.65
CA ARG A 72 9.25 6.25 -14.37
C ARG A 72 9.93 7.60 -14.18
N VAL A 73 11.06 7.63 -13.46
CA VAL A 73 12.00 8.74 -13.61
C VAL A 73 12.62 8.61 -15.01
N ALA A 74 12.84 9.71 -15.71
CA ALA A 74 13.38 9.76 -17.07
C ALA A 74 14.73 9.00 -17.26
N SER A 75 15.37 8.58 -16.17
CA SER A 75 16.62 7.81 -16.11
C SER A 75 16.47 6.29 -15.91
N GLY A 76 15.25 5.74 -15.86
CA GLY A 76 15.02 4.29 -15.69
C GLY A 76 15.13 3.77 -14.25
N GLN A 77 15.37 4.64 -13.29
CA GLN A 77 15.43 4.31 -11.86
C GLN A 77 14.02 4.41 -11.25
N ARG A 78 13.56 3.37 -10.54
CA ARG A 78 12.29 3.37 -9.80
C ARG A 78 12.52 4.08 -8.47
N VAL A 79 11.84 5.19 -8.23
CA VAL A 79 11.87 5.88 -6.92
C VAL A 79 10.47 5.82 -6.33
N SER A 80 10.36 5.27 -5.12
CA SER A 80 9.13 5.35 -4.35
C SER A 80 8.79 6.81 -4.07
N LEU A 81 7.60 7.26 -4.46
CA LEU A 81 7.03 8.55 -4.03
C LEU A 81 6.46 8.47 -2.61
N ALA A 82 6.68 7.35 -1.93
CA ALA A 82 6.30 7.11 -0.56
C ALA A 82 7.53 7.00 0.33
N GLU A 83 7.49 7.71 1.45
CA GLU A 83 8.49 7.68 2.52
C GLU A 83 7.93 6.92 3.71
N VAL A 84 8.64 5.88 4.15
CA VAL A 84 8.25 5.08 5.33
C VAL A 84 8.67 5.84 6.59
N ASP A 85 7.72 6.17 7.45
CA ASP A 85 7.99 6.81 8.73
C ASP A 85 8.34 5.75 9.79
N ASN A 86 7.35 4.92 10.13
CA ASN A 86 7.47 3.84 11.12
C ASN A 86 7.23 2.46 10.50
N ALA A 87 7.85 1.42 11.06
CA ALA A 87 7.59 0.03 10.65
C ALA A 87 7.81 -0.94 11.81
N LYS A 88 6.86 -1.87 12.03
CA LYS A 88 6.92 -2.90 13.06
C LYS A 88 6.61 -4.29 12.50
N LYS A 89 7.30 -5.30 13.04
CA LYS A 89 7.09 -6.72 12.74
C LYS A 89 6.32 -7.35 13.89
N GLN A 90 5.29 -8.12 13.60
CA GLN A 90 4.51 -8.83 14.61
C GLN A 90 4.20 -10.25 14.13
N VAL A 91 4.49 -11.24 14.96
CA VAL A 91 4.13 -12.64 14.70
C VAL A 91 2.76 -12.90 15.32
N MET A 92 1.82 -13.40 14.51
CA MET A 92 0.47 -13.73 14.96
C MET A 92 0.40 -15.15 15.54
N GLU A 93 -0.68 -15.46 16.26
CA GLU A 93 -0.91 -16.79 16.85
C GLU A 93 -0.91 -17.93 15.83
N ASN A 94 -1.31 -17.64 14.59
CA ASN A 94 -1.30 -18.60 13.48
C ASN A 94 0.10 -18.80 12.85
N GLY A 95 1.14 -18.15 13.38
CA GLY A 95 2.52 -18.22 12.88
C GLY A 95 2.84 -17.23 11.76
N ASP A 96 1.85 -16.50 11.22
CA ASP A 96 2.10 -15.53 10.15
C ASP A 96 2.77 -14.28 10.69
N THR A 97 3.84 -13.86 10.00
CA THR A 97 4.48 -12.57 10.26
C THR A 97 3.77 -11.46 9.51
N HIS A 98 3.26 -10.47 10.25
CA HIS A 98 2.68 -9.25 9.73
C HIS A 98 3.69 -8.11 9.85
N TYR A 99 3.84 -7.38 8.75
CA TYR A 99 4.70 -6.21 8.66
C TYR A 99 3.81 -4.97 8.56
N TYR A 100 3.71 -4.24 9.66
CA TYR A 100 2.95 -2.99 9.71
C TYR A 100 3.87 -1.81 9.45
N TYR A 101 3.38 -0.79 8.77
CA TYR A 101 4.17 0.39 8.47
C TYR A 101 3.30 1.63 8.21
N GLU A 102 3.82 2.77 8.60
CA GLU A 102 3.28 4.09 8.30
C GLU A 102 4.11 4.73 7.20
N TYR A 103 3.45 5.41 6.27
CA TYR A 103 4.12 6.09 5.18
C TYR A 103 3.34 7.29 4.69
N ILE A 104 4.07 8.32 4.26
CA ILE A 104 3.52 9.49 3.58
C ILE A 104 3.78 9.31 2.09
N SER A 105 2.78 9.60 1.25
CA SER A 105 2.92 9.54 -0.21
C SER A 105 2.31 10.76 -0.88
N GLN A 106 2.86 11.15 -2.03
CA GLN A 106 2.27 12.22 -2.81
C GLN A 106 0.92 11.75 -3.42
N GLY A 107 -0.17 12.40 -3.03
CA GLY A 107 -1.51 12.09 -3.49
C GLY A 107 -1.78 12.64 -4.90
N SER A 108 -2.70 11.99 -5.62
CA SER A 108 -3.35 12.61 -6.77
C SER A 108 -4.47 13.53 -6.29
N PRO A 109 -4.68 14.72 -6.88
CA PRO A 109 -5.79 15.58 -6.50
C PRO A 109 -7.14 14.88 -6.62
N ASN A 110 -7.96 14.91 -5.57
CA ASN A 110 -9.32 14.40 -5.62
C ASN A 110 -10.25 15.52 -6.14
N LEU A 111 -11.16 15.18 -7.06
CA LEU A 111 -12.14 16.11 -7.66
C LEU A 111 -12.99 16.89 -6.64
N ARG A 112 -13.14 16.37 -5.41
CA ARG A 112 -13.94 16.99 -4.36
C ARG A 112 -13.17 17.97 -3.47
N GLU A 113 -11.84 17.84 -3.38
CA GLU A 113 -11.01 18.60 -2.43
C GLU A 113 -9.64 18.92 -3.06
N PRO A 114 -9.59 19.77 -4.10
CA PRO A 114 -8.38 20.02 -4.88
C PRO A 114 -7.23 20.67 -4.08
N GLU A 115 -7.50 21.33 -2.97
CA GLU A 115 -6.51 22.06 -2.15
C GLU A 115 -5.85 21.19 -1.06
N ALA A 116 -6.49 20.09 -0.64
CA ALA A 116 -6.05 19.27 0.51
C ALA A 116 -5.15 18.07 0.13
N THR A 117 -4.83 17.89 -1.15
CA THR A 117 -4.49 16.57 -1.70
C THR A 117 -3.04 16.35 -2.14
N THR A 118 -2.09 17.17 -1.72
CA THR A 118 -0.68 16.97 -2.10
C THR A 118 -0.04 15.77 -1.41
N PHE A 119 -0.37 15.50 -0.15
CA PHE A 119 0.18 14.37 0.60
C PHE A 119 -0.91 13.56 1.31
N ARG A 120 -0.69 12.25 1.39
CA ARG A 120 -1.53 11.31 2.11
C ARG A 120 -0.70 10.50 3.10
N HIS A 121 -1.10 10.53 4.36
CA HIS A 121 -0.61 9.61 5.38
C HIS A 121 -1.35 8.29 5.23
N SER A 122 -0.60 7.19 5.35
CA SER A 122 -1.11 5.85 5.17
C SER A 122 -0.61 4.91 6.27
N TYR A 123 -1.49 4.02 6.72
CA TYR A 123 -1.13 2.82 7.48
C TYR A 123 -1.28 1.59 6.60
N GLY A 124 -0.28 0.73 6.60
CA GLY A 124 -0.24 -0.49 5.81
C GLY A 124 0.11 -1.70 6.65
N VAL A 125 -0.41 -2.85 6.24
CA VAL A 125 0.02 -4.16 6.73
C VAL A 125 0.24 -5.08 5.55
N THR A 126 1.38 -5.77 5.55
CA THR A 126 1.71 -6.80 4.56
C THR A 126 1.94 -8.14 5.25
N VAL A 127 1.41 -9.20 4.67
CA VAL A 127 1.72 -10.59 5.03
C VAL A 127 2.16 -11.36 3.78
N GLU A 128 3.20 -12.18 3.93
CA GLU A 128 3.64 -13.09 2.87
C GLU A 128 3.00 -14.46 3.07
N ARG A 129 2.41 -15.01 2.01
CA ARG A 129 1.91 -16.39 1.95
C ARG A 129 2.14 -16.98 0.55
N GLY A 130 2.85 -18.10 0.47
CA GLY A 130 2.96 -18.90 -0.76
C GLY A 130 3.66 -18.18 -1.92
N GLY A 131 4.62 -17.30 -1.63
CA GLY A 131 5.35 -16.49 -2.61
C GLY A 131 4.67 -15.16 -2.96
N TYR A 132 3.52 -14.86 -2.36
CA TYR A 132 2.75 -13.64 -2.60
C TYR A 132 2.69 -12.75 -1.37
N LEU A 133 2.76 -11.43 -1.60
CA LEU A 133 2.53 -10.41 -0.60
C LEU A 133 1.08 -9.91 -0.70
N TYR A 134 0.35 -10.06 0.38
CA TYR A 134 -0.99 -9.52 0.57
C TYR A 134 -0.87 -8.25 1.39
N THR A 135 -1.30 -7.13 0.82
CA THR A 135 -1.17 -5.81 1.47
C THR A 135 -2.54 -5.17 1.60
N LEU A 136 -2.86 -4.75 2.82
CA LEU A 136 -3.97 -3.85 3.11
C LEU A 136 -3.36 -2.49 3.47
N SER A 137 -3.82 -1.42 2.84
CA SER A 137 -3.39 -0.08 3.20
C SER A 137 -4.56 0.88 3.24
N SER A 138 -4.65 1.65 4.32
CA SER A 138 -5.62 2.70 4.51
C SER A 138 -4.92 4.05 4.56
N SER A 139 -5.51 5.08 3.97
CA SER A 139 -4.91 6.40 3.82
C SER A 139 -5.92 7.53 3.94
N ALA A 140 -5.51 8.64 4.52
CA ALA A 140 -6.25 9.90 4.58
C ALA A 140 -5.37 11.05 4.07
N PRO A 141 -5.93 12.21 3.71
CA PRO A 141 -5.14 13.41 3.53
C PRO A 141 -4.37 13.71 4.81
N GLU A 142 -3.12 14.15 4.65
CA GLU A 142 -2.23 14.46 5.78
C GLU A 142 -2.90 15.36 6.81
N ILE A 143 -3.61 16.39 6.35
CA ILE A 143 -4.28 17.38 7.21
C ILE A 143 -5.37 16.81 8.13
N TYR A 144 -5.86 15.59 7.84
CA TYR A 144 -6.89 14.91 8.63
C TYR A 144 -6.34 13.69 9.37
N TRP A 145 -5.03 13.43 9.31
CA TRP A 145 -4.45 12.23 9.89
C TRP A 145 -4.67 12.15 11.41
N ASP A 146 -4.37 13.22 12.14
CA ASP A 146 -4.51 13.23 13.60
C ASP A 146 -5.96 12.96 14.06
N GLU A 147 -6.95 13.42 13.29
CA GLU A 147 -8.37 13.19 13.57
C GLU A 147 -8.78 11.73 13.28
N LEU A 148 -8.28 11.18 12.17
CA LEU A 148 -8.72 9.89 11.63
C LEU A 148 -7.84 8.71 12.07
N SER A 149 -6.65 8.97 12.62
CA SER A 149 -5.62 7.98 12.95
C SER A 149 -6.12 6.86 13.86
N ARG A 150 -6.99 7.21 14.83
CA ARG A 150 -7.66 6.26 15.74
C ARG A 150 -8.51 5.21 15.04
N GLY A 151 -8.91 5.45 13.80
CA GLY A 151 -9.62 4.48 12.97
C GLY A 151 -8.71 3.39 12.38
N PHE A 152 -7.39 3.47 12.59
CA PHE A 152 -6.39 2.53 12.06
C PHE A 152 -5.65 1.70 13.11
N ASP A 153 -5.90 1.96 14.40
CA ASP A 153 -5.43 1.13 15.53
C ASP A 153 -6.19 -0.20 15.59
#